data_AF-A0A7Y3CYD9-F1
#
_entry.id   AF-A0A7Y3CYD9-F1
#
_cell.length_a   1.000
_cell.length_b   1.000
_cell.length_c   1.000
_cell.angle_alpha   90.00
_cell.angle_beta   90.00
_cell.angle_gamma   90.00
#
_symmetry.space_group_name_H-M   'P 1'
#
loop_
_entity.id
_entity.type
_entity.pdbx_description
1 polymer ?
#
loop_
_entity_poly.entity_id
_entity_poly.type
_entity_poly.pdbx_seq_one_letter_code
_entity_poly.pdbx_strand_id
1 'polypeptide(L)' 'MISTEVKQKTIAKEISLKGVGLHTGKEVCLTFKPAPENHGFAFKRVDLE' A
#
# COMPACT_ATOMS: atom_id res chain seq x y z
N MET A 1 35.44 -1.81 -1.54
CA MET A 1 34.32 -1.97 -0.57
C MET A 1 33.06 -2.17 -1.37
N ILE A 2 32.37 -3.30 -1.21
CA ILE A 2 31.04 -3.50 -1.79
C ILE A 2 30.06 -3.21 -0.65
N SER A 3 29.31 -2.12 -0.75
CA SER A 3 28.24 -1.80 0.20
C SER A 3 27.01 -2.65 -0.12
N THR A 4 26.86 -3.77 0.58
CA THR A 4 25.70 -4.68 0.44
C THR A 4 24.54 -4.21 1.33
N GLU A 5 24.14 -2.94 1.22
CA GLU A 5 22.99 -2.42 1.96
C GLU A 5 21.72 -2.56 1.12
N VAL A 6 20.77 -3.36 1.61
CA VAL A 6 19.45 -3.50 0.99
C VAL A 6 18.64 -2.25 1.30
N LYS A 7 18.46 -1.40 0.28
CA LYS A 7 17.66 -0.18 0.41
C LYS A 7 16.18 -0.51 0.60
N GLN A 8 15.50 0.28 1.42
CA GLN A 8 14.04 0.23 1.54
C GLN A 8 13.38 0.53 0.19
N LYS A 9 12.21 -0.06 -0.03
CA LYS A 9 11.46 0.09 -1.27
C LYS A 9 10.04 0.51 -0.97
N THR A 10 9.54 1.43 -1.78
CA THR A 10 8.12 1.80 -1.87
C THR A 10 7.73 1.82 -3.35
N ILE A 11 6.43 1.93 -3.64
CA ILE A 11 5.95 2.04 -5.02
C ILE A 11 6.31 3.40 -5.61
N ALA A 12 6.60 3.45 -6.91
CA ALA A 12 7.02 4.70 -7.56
C ALA A 12 5.87 5.71 -7.74
N LYS A 13 4.64 5.22 -7.89
CA LYS A 13 3.42 6.02 -8.10
C LYS A 13 2.23 5.34 -7.44
N GLU A 14 1.21 6.13 -7.12
CA GLU A 14 -0.07 5.64 -6.62
C GLU A 14 -0.75 4.73 -7.65
N ILE A 15 -1.38 3.65 -7.18
CA ILE A 15 -2.15 2.73 -8.01
C ILE A 15 -3.41 2.26 -7.27
N SER A 16 -4.52 2.19 -8.00
CA SER A 16 -5.81 1.71 -7.47
C SER A 16 -6.23 0.42 -8.15
N LEU A 17 -6.80 -0.48 -7.35
CA LEU A 17 -7.42 -1.74 -7.79
C LEU A 17 -8.87 -1.75 -7.34
N LYS A 18 -9.75 -2.26 -8.21
CA LYS A 18 -11.16 -2.52 -7.88
C LYS A 18 -11.39 -4.01 -7.78
N GLY A 19 -12.22 -4.43 -6.84
CA GLY A 19 -12.56 -5.84 -6.66
C GLY A 19 -13.64 -6.04 -5.61
N VAL A 20 -13.87 -7.31 -5.26
CA VAL A 20 -14.89 -7.72 -4.29
C VAL A 20 -14.21 -8.33 -3.07
N GLY A 21 -14.64 -7.94 -1.87
CA GLY A 21 -14.15 -8.52 -0.62
C GLY A 21 -14.62 -9.97 -0.46
N LEU A 22 -13.67 -10.91 -0.32
CA LEU A 22 -13.95 -12.35 -0.30
C LEU A 22 -15.05 -12.76 0.70
N HIS A 23 -14.99 -12.25 1.92
CA HIS A 23 -15.92 -12.64 2.99
C HIS A 23 -17.16 -11.75 3.10
N THR A 24 -17.13 -10.54 2.55
CA THR A 24 -18.23 -9.58 2.68
C THR A 24 -19.06 -9.43 1.41
N GLY A 25 -18.53 -9.84 0.25
CA GLY A 25 -19.15 -9.64 -1.05
C GLY A 25 -19.25 -8.18 -1.48
N LYS A 26 -18.66 -7.24 -0.73
CA LYS A 26 -18.74 -5.80 -1.04
C LYS A 26 -17.72 -5.39 -2.09
N GLU A 27 -18.13 -4.55 -3.03
CA GLU A 27 -17.21 -3.86 -3.93
C GLU A 27 -16.32 -2.90 -3.14
N VAL A 28 -15.03 -2.91 -3.44
CA VAL A 28 -14.02 -2.08 -2.80
C VAL A 28 -13.05 -1.51 -3.82
N CYS A 29 -12.53 -0.31 -3.51
CA CYS A 29 -11.41 0.31 -4.21
C CYS A 29 -10.23 0.38 -3.25
N LEU A 30 -9.18 -0.40 -3.50
CA LEU A 30 -7.93 -0.35 -2.73
C LEU A 30 -6.93 0.52 -3.46
N THR A 31 -6.35 1.49 -2.75
CA THR A 31 -5.35 2.40 -3.33
C THR A 31 -4.04 2.30 -2.55
N PHE A 32 -2.97 1.92 -3.23
CA PHE A 32 -1.63 1.91 -2.67
C PHE A 32 -0.97 3.26 -2.94
N LYS A 33 -0.33 3.83 -1.91
CA LYS A 33 0.40 5.10 -2.01
C LYS A 33 1.88 4.89 -1.68
N PRO A 34 2.79 5.66 -2.32
CA PRO A 34 4.18 5.74 -1.86
C PRO A 34 4.25 6.17 -0.40
N ALA A 35 5.23 5.67 0.33
CA ALA A 35 5.46 5.97 1.74
C ALA A 35 6.92 6.35 1.98
N PRO A 36 7.21 7.24 2.93
CA PRO A 36 8.59 7.58 3.30
C PRO A 36 9.31 6.40 3.93
N GLU A 37 10.64 6.48 4.02
CA GLU A 37 11.45 5.47 4.69
C GLU A 37 11.03 5.29 6.16
N ASN A 38 11.17 4.07 6.66
CA ASN A 38 10.80 3.63 8.01
C ASN A 38 9.30 3.73 8.35
N HIS A 39 8.43 3.96 7.38
CA HIS A 39 6.98 3.98 7.59
C HIS A 39 6.37 2.59 7.83
N GLY A 40 6.98 1.54 7.27
CA GLY A 40 6.41 0.19 7.29
C GLY A 40 5.16 0.06 6.40
N PHE A 41 4.31 -0.94 6.69
CA PHE A 41 3.02 -1.12 6.02
C PHE A 41 1.89 -0.61 6.90
N ALA A 42 1.06 0.29 6.37
CA ALA A 42 -0.09 0.84 7.05
C ALA A 42 -1.36 0.68 6.21
N PHE A 43 -2.45 0.25 6.84
CA PHE A 43 -3.77 0.18 6.23
C PHE A 43 -4.65 1.29 6.82
N LYS A 44 -5.30 2.06 5.94
CA LYS A 44 -6.23 3.13 6.33
C LYS A 44 -7.62 2.85 5.74
N ARG A 45 -8.63 2.85 6.59
CA ARG A 45 -10.04 2.94 6.15
C ARG A 45 -10.31 4.40 5.79
N VAL A 46 -10.68 4.65 4.55
CA VAL A 46 -10.94 6.00 4.02
C VAL A 46 -12.43 6.36 4.01
N ASP A 47 -13.26 5.36 4.25
CA ASP A 47 -14.72 5.44 4.34
C ASP A 47 -15.23 5.74 5.76
N LEU A 48 -14.31 5.82 6.73
CA LEU A 48 -14.60 6.20 8.12
C LEU A 48 -14.10 7.65 8.34
N GLU A 49 -14.94 8.50 8.92
CA GLU A 49 -14.58 9.86 9.36
C GLU A 49 -13.68 9.83 10.62
#